data_AF-A0A2P6PJQ5-F1
#
_entry.id   AF-A0A2P6PJQ5-F1
#
_cell.length_a   1.000
_cell.length_b   1.000
_cell.length_c   1.000
_cell.angle_alpha   90.00
_cell.angle_beta   90.00
_cell.angle_gamma   90.00
#
_symmetry.space_group_name_H-M   'P 1'
#
loop_
_entity.id
_entity.type
_entity.pdbx_description
1 polymer ?
#
loop_
_entity_poly.entity_id
_entity_poly.type
_entity_poly.pdbx_seq_one_letter_code
_entity_poly.pdbx_strand_id
1 'polypeptide(L)'
;MLKTFMYQGISDKRETFQIVIPGSNIPEWFSHLTVGCSLSAELPPDWDSSRFMGFAVCVVFVLHEHHQVDELDIHQFKNFNATHHLVCCLKLNGRELEVYGRQPAFRFSEEFCQLNSDHLWLFYVSRDK
;
A
#
# COMPACT_ATOMS: atom_id res chain seq x y z
N MET A 1 -11.50 12.87 6.52
CA MET A 1 -10.91 11.93 7.53
C MET A 1 -9.49 11.55 7.15
N LEU A 2 -9.24 10.91 6.01
CA LEU A 2 -7.89 10.48 5.60
C LEU A 2 -6.88 11.62 5.32
N LYS A 3 -7.31 12.70 4.65
CA LYS A 3 -6.50 13.93 4.54
C LYS A 3 -6.10 14.47 5.91
N THR A 4 -7.01 14.45 6.89
CA THR A 4 -6.74 14.92 8.25
C THR A 4 -5.71 14.06 8.97
N PHE A 5 -5.77 12.73 8.82
CA PHE A 5 -4.75 11.82 9.37
C PHE A 5 -3.37 12.04 8.74
N MET A 6 -3.30 12.23 7.43
CA MET A 6 -2.03 12.56 6.75
C MET A 6 -1.45 13.91 7.20
N TYR A 7 -2.31 14.92 7.45
CA TYR A 7 -1.88 16.25 7.87
C TYR A 7 -1.58 16.38 9.37
N GLN A 8 -2.15 15.53 10.23
CA GLN A 8 -2.03 15.65 11.69
C GLN A 8 -1.25 14.52 12.37
N GLY A 9 -0.90 13.44 11.67
CA GLY A 9 -0.49 12.18 12.31
C GLY A 9 0.90 11.64 11.97
N ILE A 10 1.67 12.26 11.08
CA ILE A 10 3.00 11.75 10.72
C ILE A 10 4.06 12.66 11.37
N SER A 11 4.50 12.27 12.57
CA SER A 11 5.47 13.05 13.36
C SER A 11 6.88 13.00 12.77
N ASP A 12 7.17 12.01 11.92
CA ASP A 12 8.44 11.88 11.19
C ASP A 12 8.18 11.82 9.68
N LYS A 13 8.81 12.71 8.93
CA LYS A 13 8.75 12.77 7.45
C LYS A 13 9.15 11.45 6.77
N ARG A 14 9.78 10.54 7.49
CA ARG A 14 10.21 9.21 7.05
C ARG A 14 9.19 8.12 7.33
N GLU A 15 8.11 8.36 8.07
CA GLU A 15 7.11 7.33 8.35
C GLU A 15 6.25 7.03 7.11
N THR A 16 5.94 5.74 6.91
CA THR A 16 4.95 5.28 5.93
C THR A 16 3.68 4.92 6.69
N PHE A 17 2.55 5.44 6.21
CA PHE A 17 1.24 5.07 6.71
C PHE A 17 0.61 4.04 5.77
N GLN A 18 0.02 3.00 6.32
CA GLN A 18 -0.79 2.05 5.57
C GLN A 18 -1.98 1.56 6.39
N ILE A 19 -3.10 1.31 5.71
CA ILE A 19 -4.33 0.77 6.29
C ILE A 19 -5.02 -0.15 5.28
N VAL A 20 -5.68 -1.19 5.77
CA VAL A 20 -6.61 -2.02 5.01
C VAL A 20 -8.00 -1.89 5.61
N ILE A 21 -9.00 -1.65 4.77
CA ILE A 21 -10.41 -1.59 5.17
C ILE A 21 -11.28 -2.45 4.25
N PRO A 22 -12.39 -3.03 4.73
CA PRO A 22 -13.34 -3.72 3.86
C PRO A 22 -14.00 -2.78 2.84
N GLY A 23 -14.28 -3.30 1.66
CA GLY A 23 -14.99 -2.62 0.57
C GLY A 23 -14.10 -2.29 -0.63
N SER A 24 -14.75 -1.83 -1.71
CA SER A 24 -14.13 -1.50 -3.01
C SER A 24 -14.27 -0.03 -3.42
N ASN A 25 -14.81 0.81 -2.54
CA ASN A 25 -15.06 2.22 -2.86
C ASN A 25 -13.77 3.04 -2.78
N ILE A 26 -13.09 3.18 -3.92
CA ILE A 26 -11.93 4.07 -4.07
C ILE A 26 -12.39 5.53 -3.89
N PRO A 27 -11.75 6.31 -2.99
CA PRO A 27 -12.10 7.72 -2.83
C PRO A 27 -11.91 8.55 -4.11
N GLU A 28 -12.83 9.46 -4.39
CA GLU A 28 -12.82 10.29 -5.63
C GLU A 28 -11.61 11.23 -5.78
N TRP A 29 -10.82 11.45 -4.73
CA TRP A 29 -9.64 12.30 -4.78
C TRP A 29 -8.41 11.61 -5.39
N PHE A 30 -8.49 10.32 -5.75
CA PHE A 30 -7.48 9.65 -6.55
C PHE A 30 -7.61 10.06 -8.02
N SER A 31 -6.56 10.70 -8.56
CA SER A 31 -6.57 11.27 -9.91
C SER A 31 -6.28 10.26 -11.02
N HIS A 32 -5.72 9.10 -10.68
CA HIS A 32 -5.36 8.06 -11.64
C HIS A 32 -5.92 6.71 -11.18
N LEU A 33 -6.64 6.04 -12.07
CA LEU A 33 -7.29 4.77 -11.81
C LEU A 33 -6.95 3.80 -12.96
N THR A 34 -6.81 2.54 -12.62
CA THR A 34 -6.61 1.45 -13.59
C THR A 34 -7.20 0.17 -13.04
N VAL A 35 -7.50 -0.77 -13.94
CA VAL A 35 -7.84 -2.15 -13.58
C VAL A 35 -6.64 -3.02 -13.87
N GLY A 36 -6.20 -3.79 -12.88
CA GLY A 36 -5.05 -4.69 -12.98
C GLY A 36 -4.02 -4.45 -11.88
N CYS A 37 -2.85 -5.08 -12.02
CA CYS A 37 -1.79 -5.08 -11.01
C CYS A 37 -0.75 -3.96 -11.16
N SER A 38 -0.89 -3.09 -12.17
CA SER A 38 0.07 -2.00 -12.41
C SER A 38 -0.62 -0.73 -12.88
N LEU A 39 -0.11 0.41 -12.41
CA LEU A 39 -0.54 1.75 -12.78
C LEU A 39 0.69 2.56 -13.17
N SER A 40 0.62 3.25 -14.30
CA SER A 40 1.61 4.25 -14.70
C SER A 40 0.90 5.59 -14.83
N ALA A 41 1.52 6.64 -14.30
CA ALA A 41 1.00 8.01 -14.37
C ALA A 41 2.17 8.97 -14.61
N GLU A 42 1.88 10.06 -15.33
CA GLU A 42 2.83 11.16 -15.46
C GLU A 42 2.91 11.94 -14.15
N LEU A 43 4.10 12.42 -13.83
CA LEU A 43 4.30 13.26 -12.65
C LEU A 43 3.67 14.64 -12.89
N PRO A 44 3.01 15.22 -11.88
CA PRO A 44 2.52 16.58 -12.01
C PRO A 44 3.69 17.56 -12.18
N PRO A 45 3.51 18.70 -12.86
CA PRO A 45 4.61 19.64 -13.16
C PRO A 45 5.37 20.13 -11.92
N ASP A 46 4.72 20.16 -10.77
CA ASP A 46 5.25 20.64 -9.49
C ASP A 46 5.69 19.52 -8.53
N TRP A 47 5.91 18.30 -9.04
CA TRP A 47 6.34 17.15 -8.23
C TRP A 47 7.67 17.37 -7.48
N ASP A 48 8.58 18.16 -8.03
CA ASP A 48 9.87 18.51 -7.40
C ASP A 48 9.77 19.76 -6.49
N SER A 49 8.57 20.33 -6.36
CA SER A 49 8.34 21.46 -5.46
C SER A 49 8.48 21.00 -4.01
N SER A 50 8.98 21.89 -3.13
CA SER A 50 8.95 21.72 -1.68
C SER A 50 7.54 21.41 -1.15
N ARG A 51 6.49 21.81 -1.88
CA ARG A 51 5.07 21.56 -1.59
C ARG A 51 4.60 20.13 -1.89
N PHE A 52 5.30 19.38 -2.75
CA PHE A 52 4.98 18.00 -3.00
C PHE A 52 5.31 17.16 -1.76
N MET A 53 4.29 16.51 -1.20
CA MET A 53 4.44 15.75 0.04
C MET A 53 4.82 14.30 -0.21
N GLY A 54 4.32 13.70 -1.29
CA GLY A 54 4.50 12.28 -1.58
C GLY A 54 3.37 11.69 -2.41
N PHE A 55 3.34 10.36 -2.51
CA PHE A 55 2.35 9.60 -3.25
C PHE A 55 1.40 8.87 -2.29
N ALA A 56 0.11 8.99 -2.54
CA ALA A 56 -0.89 8.11 -1.95
C ALA A 56 -1.33 7.08 -3.00
N VAL A 57 -1.45 5.83 -2.61
CA VAL A 57 -1.85 4.72 -3.50
C VAL A 57 -2.95 3.92 -2.82
N CYS A 58 -3.99 3.61 -3.58
CA CYS A 58 -5.15 2.85 -3.15
C CYS A 58 -5.36 1.67 -4.09
N VAL A 59 -5.42 0.46 -3.54
CA VAL A 59 -5.57 -0.79 -4.27
C VAL A 59 -6.79 -1.51 -3.75
N VAL A 60 -7.70 -1.87 -4.65
CA VAL A 60 -8.79 -2.80 -4.33
C VAL A 60 -8.31 -4.21 -4.67
N PHE A 61 -8.50 -5.14 -3.73
CA PHE A 61 -8.12 -6.53 -3.91
C PHE A 61 -9.17 -7.45 -3.29
N VAL A 62 -9.25 -8.67 -3.81
CA VAL A 62 -10.05 -9.76 -3.24
C VAL A 62 -9.10 -10.87 -2.84
N LEU A 63 -9.40 -11.50 -1.71
CA LEU A 63 -8.70 -12.69 -1.26
C LEU A 63 -9.52 -13.90 -1.63
N HIS A 64 -8.84 -14.88 -2.20
CA HIS A 64 -9.40 -16.21 -2.41
C HIS A 64 -8.76 -17.17 -1.41
N GLU A 65 -9.45 -18.26 -1.11
CA GLU A 65 -8.92 -19.30 -0.24
C GLU A 65 -7.54 -19.74 -0.74
N HIS A 66 -6.56 -19.66 0.15
CA HIS A 66 -5.24 -20.18 -0.10
C HIS A 66 -5.25 -21.71 0.03
N HIS A 67 -5.12 -22.42 -1.08
CA HIS A 67 -4.73 -23.83 -1.04
C HIS A 67 -3.27 -23.88 -0.57
N GLN A 68 -3.03 -24.40 0.63
CA GLN A 68 -1.70 -24.46 1.23
C GLN A 68 -0.66 -25.02 0.24
N VAL A 69 0.32 -24.20 -0.13
CA VAL A 69 1.55 -24.66 -0.78
C VAL A 69 2.70 -24.36 0.17
N ASP A 70 3.24 -25.44 0.73
CA ASP A 70 4.46 -25.58 1.54
C ASP A 70 4.57 -24.77 2.86
N GLU A 71 4.72 -25.50 3.97
CA GLU A 71 4.84 -25.00 5.35
C GLU A 71 6.09 -24.10 5.59
N LEU A 72 6.97 -23.98 4.61
CA LEU A 72 8.29 -23.34 4.71
C LEU A 72 8.25 -21.81 4.84
N ASP A 73 7.19 -21.12 4.38
CA ASP A 73 7.06 -19.66 4.48
C ASP A 73 6.33 -19.16 5.76
N ILE A 74 5.75 -20.09 6.54
CA ILE A 74 4.94 -19.76 7.72
C ILE A 74 5.81 -19.31 8.92
N HIS A 75 7.09 -19.67 8.95
CA HIS A 75 7.93 -19.61 10.15
C HIS A 75 8.88 -18.40 10.28
N GLN A 76 8.47 -17.17 9.93
CA GLN A 76 9.39 -16.01 10.03
C GLN A 76 8.93 -14.83 10.90
N PHE A 77 7.70 -14.78 11.38
CA PHE A 77 7.23 -13.65 12.19
C PHE A 77 6.80 -14.10 13.58
N LYS A 78 7.56 -13.71 14.61
CA LYS A 78 7.42 -14.18 16.00
C LYS A 78 6.05 -13.92 16.67
N ASN A 79 5.14 -13.20 16.00
CA ASN A 79 3.90 -12.68 16.61
C ASN A 79 2.60 -13.12 15.91
N PHE A 80 2.60 -13.49 14.62
CA PHE A 80 1.45 -14.09 13.92
C PHE A 80 1.87 -14.73 12.59
N ASN A 81 1.13 -15.74 12.13
CA ASN A 81 1.35 -16.43 10.86
C ASN A 81 0.75 -15.60 9.72
N ALA A 82 1.58 -14.91 8.94
CA ALA A 82 1.11 -14.24 7.74
C ALA A 82 0.94 -15.29 6.62
N THR A 83 -0.27 -15.38 6.05
CA THR A 83 -0.56 -16.29 4.93
C THR A 83 -0.49 -15.56 3.58
N HIS A 84 -0.63 -14.24 3.61
CA HIS A 84 -0.62 -13.41 2.42
C HIS A 84 0.33 -12.23 2.55
N HIS A 85 0.88 -11.82 1.41
CA HIS A 85 1.80 -10.70 1.30
C HIS A 85 1.44 -9.85 0.09
N LEU A 86 0.91 -8.66 0.33
CA LEU A 86 0.73 -7.63 -0.68
C LEU A 86 2.00 -6.79 -0.72
N VAL A 87 2.52 -6.59 -1.94
CA VAL A 87 3.72 -5.79 -2.18
C VAL A 87 3.42 -4.81 -3.30
N CYS A 88 3.79 -3.55 -3.10
CA CYS A 88 3.71 -2.55 -4.15
C CYS A 88 5.10 -2.07 -4.53
N CYS A 89 5.45 -2.23 -5.81
CA CYS A 89 6.70 -1.75 -6.37
C CYS A 89 6.48 -0.36 -6.97
N LEU A 90 6.97 0.68 -6.29
CA LEU A 90 6.92 2.04 -6.81
C LEU A 90 8.17 2.35 -7.62
N LYS A 91 7.98 2.90 -8.82
CA LYS A 91 9.08 3.36 -9.67
C LYS A 91 8.88 4.83 -10.01
N LEU A 92 9.90 5.64 -9.75
CA LEU A 92 9.96 7.05 -10.11
C LEU A 92 11.06 7.23 -11.16
N ASN A 93 10.71 7.73 -12.35
CA ASN A 93 11.64 7.88 -13.47
C ASN A 93 12.44 6.59 -13.77
N GLY A 94 11.78 5.43 -13.68
CA GLY A 94 12.37 4.11 -13.88
C GLY A 94 13.21 3.57 -12.72
N ARG A 95 13.42 4.35 -11.65
CA ARG A 95 14.13 3.91 -10.44
C ARG A 95 13.15 3.44 -9.38
N GLU A 96 13.46 2.32 -8.76
CA GLU A 96 12.65 1.79 -7.67
C GLU A 96 12.77 2.66 -6.41
N LEU A 97 11.63 2.91 -5.77
CA LEU A 97 11.53 3.74 -4.58
C LEU A 97 11.40 2.82 -3.37
N GLU A 98 12.54 2.53 -2.74
CA GLU A 98 12.60 1.68 -1.55
C GLU A 98 12.24 2.48 -0.29
N VAL A 99 11.33 1.93 0.49
CA VAL A 99 10.97 2.42 1.82
C VAL A 99 11.81 1.67 2.85
N TYR A 100 12.79 2.34 3.48
CA TYR A 100 13.69 1.71 4.46
C TYR A 100 14.41 0.44 3.93
N GLY A 101 14.80 0.46 2.65
CA GLY A 101 15.43 -0.69 1.99
C GLY A 101 14.46 -1.82 1.63
N ARG A 102 13.14 -1.56 1.63
CA ARG A 102 12.09 -2.55 1.30
C ARG A 102 10.94 -1.89 0.51
N GLN A 103 10.24 -2.67 -0.30
CA GLN A 103 9.02 -2.22 -0.96
C GLN A 103 7.88 -2.01 0.07
N PRO A 104 6.97 -1.04 -0.13
CA PRO A 104 5.71 -0.97 0.60
C PRO A 104 5.02 -2.32 0.57
N ALA A 105 4.75 -2.86 1.75
CA ALA A 105 4.20 -4.19 1.89
C ALA A 105 3.26 -4.31 3.07
N PHE A 106 2.18 -5.05 2.84
CA PHE A 106 1.20 -5.42 3.85
C PHE A 106 1.14 -6.93 3.96
N ARG A 107 1.42 -7.45 5.15
CA ARG A 107 1.34 -8.88 5.49
C ARG A 107 0.15 -9.10 6.41
N PHE A 108 -0.62 -10.14 6.16
CA PHE A 108 -1.81 -10.45 6.96
C PHE A 108 -2.12 -11.95 6.92
N SER A 109 -2.93 -12.38 7.87
CA SER A 109 -3.53 -13.72 7.89
C SER A 109 -4.94 -13.65 7.30
N GLU A 110 -5.36 -14.74 6.66
CA GLU A 110 -6.76 -14.96 6.25
C GLU A 110 -7.72 -14.85 7.44
N GLU A 111 -7.26 -15.15 8.65
CA GLU A 111 -8.05 -15.01 9.89
C GLU A 111 -8.54 -13.57 10.14
N PHE A 112 -7.84 -12.56 9.61
CA PHE A 112 -8.14 -11.15 9.83
C PHE A 112 -8.74 -10.45 8.61
N CYS A 113 -8.85 -11.12 7.46
CA CYS A 113 -9.42 -10.54 6.24
C CYS A 113 -10.52 -11.46 5.68
N GLN A 114 -11.70 -10.88 5.44
CA GLN A 114 -12.85 -11.63 4.94
C GLN A 114 -12.57 -12.17 3.52
N LEU A 115 -12.58 -13.49 3.37
CA LEU A 115 -12.43 -14.16 2.09
C LEU A 115 -13.56 -13.78 1.13
N ASN A 116 -13.23 -13.75 -0.17
CA ASN A 116 -14.13 -13.44 -1.29
C ASN A 116 -14.85 -12.08 -1.17
N SER A 117 -14.37 -11.20 -0.30
CA SER A 117 -14.85 -9.83 -0.14
C SER A 117 -13.79 -8.86 -0.65
N ASP A 118 -14.24 -7.75 -1.23
CA ASP A 118 -13.35 -6.66 -1.60
C ASP A 118 -12.74 -6.02 -0.36
N HIS A 119 -11.46 -5.68 -0.46
CA HIS A 119 -10.73 -4.89 0.51
C HIS A 119 -9.97 -3.79 -0.19
N LEU A 120 -9.73 -2.70 0.55
CA LEU A 120 -9.06 -1.52 0.07
C LEU A 120 -7.79 -1.32 0.89
N TRP A 121 -6.63 -1.51 0.25
CA TRP A 121 -5.32 -1.18 0.82
C TRP A 121 -4.92 0.22 0.41
N LEU A 122 -4.74 1.08 1.40
CA LEU A 122 -4.32 2.46 1.21
C LEU A 122 -2.98 2.66 1.89
N PHE A 123 -2.01 3.20 1.16
CA PHE A 123 -0.72 3.55 1.73
C PHE A 123 -0.17 4.86 1.17
N TYR A 124 0.68 5.50 1.96
CA TYR A 124 1.29 6.78 1.66
C TYR A 124 2.82 6.67 1.73
N VAL A 125 3.48 7.21 0.71
CA VAL A 125 4.94 7.27 0.58
C VAL A 125 5.37 8.72 0.46
N SER A 126 6.07 9.20 1.50
CA SER A 126 6.61 10.57 1.58
C SER A 126 7.69 10.82 0.52
N ARG A 127 7.77 12.05 0.02
CA ARG A 127 8.86 12.54 -0.85
C ARG A 127 10.20 12.57 -0.12
N ASP A 128 10.19 12.92 1.17
CA ASP A 128 11.40 13.12 1.98
C ASP A 128 12.01 11.78 2.48
N LYS A 129 11.65 10.65 1.85
CA LYS A 129 12.29 9.34 2.07
C LYS A 129 13.51 9.15 1.18
#